data_AF-A0A1Z3N632-F1
#
_entry.id   AF-A0A1Z3N632-F1
#
_cell.length_a   1.000
_cell.length_b   1.000
_cell.length_c   1.000
_cell.angle_alpha   90.00
_cell.angle_beta   90.00
_cell.angle_gamma   90.00
#
_symmetry.space_group_name_H-M   'P 1'
#
loop_
_entity.id
_entity.type
_entity.pdbx_description
1 polymer ?
#
loop_
_entity_poly.entity_id
_entity_poly.type
_entity_poly.pdbx_seq_one_letter_code
_entity_poly.pdbx_strand_id
1 'polypeptide(L)'
;MKLILILITIALLGSPGQAAVWTDTNQWSAEWENQYSAWVKSEWNRYFFSRRLLPNGQANPYYGLRVDCADAVYSMRLIFAYEHRLPFVIKDPTYSSSRISNKMSRWDRLREIERVRSFLLYVHETTSTRSLPGDTYPVAISRKTIRSGGILATTAVNHHSWTIKEILPIGVPYLVYNSVVGSHSGFTMQERKSWPNANWVFEGNYSSASGAGFRAWRPIASLNRPVWEVPGYSTEQFQISLQKWTKTLQSRLATQQEGDTEMVSRLVDNVCVGFKDRVSYVNEALSYKRQYPSCMSYEAFDIYSSPSRDERIFDDLMLLRRSYKEILQRNSGRDLTSEQKEQLAKIFPYINQSPASEARQMPAQNITENSVCVVNYLASRSMDMAEFKRRLFLGWLSNNPNERGEYRWGVLRGPSDHARYCPSWGGWSPSL
;
A
#
# COMPACT_ATOMS: atom_id res chain seq x y z
N MET A 1 -73.95 -10.62 42.27
CA MET A 1 -73.20 -11.03 41.06
C MET A 1 -72.88 -9.81 40.20
N LYS A 2 -71.66 -9.29 40.30
CA LYS A 2 -71.03 -8.50 39.22
C LYS A 2 -69.55 -8.85 39.23
N LEU A 3 -69.18 -9.74 38.31
CA LEU A 3 -67.80 -10.12 38.02
C LEU A 3 -67.19 -8.98 37.20
N ILE A 4 -66.22 -8.24 37.76
CA ILE A 4 -65.44 -7.27 37.01
C ILE A 4 -64.15 -7.97 36.60
N LEU A 5 -64.05 -8.26 35.30
CA LEU A 5 -62.88 -8.82 34.65
C LEU A 5 -61.85 -7.69 34.47
N ILE A 6 -60.75 -7.73 35.23
CA ILE A 6 -59.61 -6.82 35.00
C ILE A 6 -58.72 -7.46 33.94
N LEU A 7 -58.82 -6.97 32.71
CA LEU A 7 -57.81 -7.21 31.67
C LEU A 7 -56.55 -6.43 32.04
N ILE A 8 -55.47 -7.14 32.39
CA ILE A 8 -54.13 -6.57 32.48
C ILE A 8 -53.55 -6.56 31.05
N THR A 9 -53.70 -5.43 30.37
CA THR A 9 -53.00 -5.14 29.11
C THR A 9 -51.54 -4.85 29.44
N ILE A 10 -50.67 -5.85 29.30
CA ILE A 10 -49.21 -5.65 29.33
C ILE A 10 -48.84 -4.87 28.07
N ALA A 11 -48.75 -3.55 28.20
CA ALA A 11 -48.13 -2.69 27.21
C ALA A 11 -46.62 -2.99 27.23
N LEU A 12 -46.17 -3.86 26.33
CA LEU A 12 -44.77 -3.98 25.93
C LEU A 12 -44.37 -2.67 25.24
N LEU A 13 -44.05 -1.66 26.05
CA LEU A 13 -43.28 -0.50 25.61
C LEU A 13 -41.86 -1.00 25.31
N GLY A 14 -41.68 -1.53 24.09
CA GLY A 14 -40.37 -1.83 23.56
C GLY A 14 -39.58 -0.53 23.44
N SER A 15 -38.66 -0.29 24.38
CA SER A 15 -37.63 0.74 24.19
C SER A 15 -36.94 0.47 22.85
N PRO A 16 -36.74 1.48 21.98
CA PRO A 16 -35.93 1.29 20.79
C PRO A 16 -34.52 0.93 21.24
N GLY A 17 -34.19 -0.37 21.19
CA GLY A 17 -32.89 -0.86 21.57
C GLY A 17 -31.87 -0.31 20.59
N GLN A 18 -31.07 0.66 21.02
CA GLN A 18 -29.93 1.14 20.25
C GLN A 18 -28.91 0.02 20.14
N ALA A 19 -28.84 -0.62 18.97
CA ALA A 19 -27.92 -1.71 18.72
C ALA A 19 -26.55 -1.16 18.27
N ALA A 20 -25.49 -1.59 18.95
CA ALA A 20 -24.10 -1.35 18.54
C ALA A 20 -23.83 -1.92 17.14
N VAL A 21 -22.70 -1.53 16.52
CA VAL A 21 -22.26 -2.12 15.24
C VAL A 21 -22.14 -3.64 15.38
N TRP A 22 -21.43 -4.10 16.42
CA TRP A 22 -21.45 -5.46 16.93
C TRP A 22 -21.18 -5.48 18.43
N THR A 23 -21.65 -6.54 19.10
CA THR A 23 -21.36 -6.79 20.52
C THR A 23 -20.03 -7.53 20.66
N ASP A 24 -19.16 -7.02 21.55
CA ASP A 24 -17.93 -7.72 21.92
C ASP A 24 -18.20 -8.90 22.87
N THR A 25 -17.64 -10.06 22.55
CA THR A 25 -17.65 -11.26 23.42
C THR A 25 -16.23 -11.71 23.78
N ASN A 26 -15.22 -11.12 23.14
CA ASN A 26 -13.80 -11.34 23.39
C ASN A 26 -13.12 -10.01 23.72
N GLN A 27 -11.90 -10.06 24.26
CA GLN A 27 -11.06 -8.89 24.55
C GLN A 27 -9.67 -9.08 23.96
N TRP A 28 -9.01 -8.00 23.55
CA TRP A 28 -7.65 -8.07 23.04
C TRP A 28 -6.69 -8.60 24.11
N SER A 29 -5.97 -9.67 23.79
CA SER A 29 -4.90 -10.27 24.58
C SER A 29 -3.68 -10.53 23.70
N ALA A 30 -2.56 -10.98 24.28
CA ALA A 30 -1.38 -11.38 23.52
C ALA A 30 -1.69 -12.53 22.54
N GLU A 31 -2.55 -13.47 22.93
CA GLU A 31 -3.03 -14.56 22.09
C GLU A 31 -3.83 -14.04 20.91
N TRP A 32 -4.75 -13.08 21.12
CA TRP A 32 -5.50 -12.46 20.01
C TRP A 32 -4.61 -11.64 19.08
N GLU A 33 -3.57 -10.98 19.60
CA GLU A 33 -2.56 -10.31 18.75
C GLU A 33 -1.77 -11.32 17.91
N ASN A 34 -1.50 -12.51 18.44
CA ASN A 34 -0.86 -13.59 17.68
C ASN A 34 -1.79 -14.19 16.63
N GLN A 35 -3.07 -14.38 16.95
CA GLN A 35 -4.08 -14.82 15.98
C GLN A 35 -4.29 -13.77 14.88
N TYR A 36 -4.31 -12.48 15.23
CA TYR A 36 -4.34 -11.39 14.25
C TYR A 36 -3.15 -11.44 13.30
N SER A 37 -1.94 -11.58 13.86
CA SER A 37 -0.72 -11.73 13.05
C SER A 37 -0.80 -12.95 12.12
N ALA A 38 -1.35 -14.08 12.57
CA ALA A 38 -1.51 -15.28 11.76
C ALA A 38 -2.53 -15.07 10.64
N TRP A 39 -3.70 -14.48 10.95
CA TRP A 39 -4.75 -14.16 9.98
C TRP A 39 -4.26 -13.17 8.93
N VAL A 40 -3.51 -12.12 9.29
CA VAL A 40 -2.93 -11.20 8.30
C VAL A 40 -1.97 -11.95 7.37
N LYS A 41 -1.15 -12.84 7.92
CA LYS A 41 -0.21 -13.63 7.12
C LYS A 41 -0.95 -14.53 6.11
N SER A 42 -2.03 -15.21 6.49
CA SER A 42 -2.75 -16.14 5.60
C SER A 42 -3.78 -15.44 4.72
N GLU A 43 -4.65 -14.59 5.29
CA GLU A 43 -5.86 -14.08 4.63
C GLU A 43 -5.65 -12.73 3.96
N TRP A 44 -4.89 -11.81 4.55
CA TRP A 44 -4.76 -10.45 4.04
C TRP A 44 -3.87 -10.42 2.78
N ASN A 45 -4.46 -10.18 1.62
CA ASN A 45 -3.77 -10.21 0.33
C ASN A 45 -4.39 -9.20 -0.64
N ARG A 46 -3.74 -8.99 -1.79
CA ARG A 46 -4.16 -7.96 -2.74
C ARG A 46 -5.57 -8.12 -3.29
N TYR A 47 -6.14 -9.33 -3.26
CA TYR A 47 -7.48 -9.63 -3.75
C TYR A 47 -8.56 -9.63 -2.65
N PHE A 48 -8.22 -9.25 -1.42
CA PHE A 48 -9.13 -9.36 -0.28
C PHE A 48 -10.50 -8.70 -0.53
N PHE A 49 -10.54 -7.52 -1.14
CA PHE A 49 -11.78 -6.80 -1.46
C PHE A 49 -12.31 -7.04 -2.87
N SER A 50 -11.51 -7.65 -3.77
CA SER A 50 -11.92 -7.93 -5.16
C SER A 50 -12.40 -9.37 -5.40
N ARG A 51 -12.11 -10.30 -4.49
CA ARG A 51 -12.66 -11.67 -4.56
C ARG A 51 -14.12 -11.69 -4.15
N ARG A 52 -14.99 -12.29 -4.97
CA ARG A 52 -16.41 -12.48 -4.67
C ARG A 52 -16.65 -13.56 -3.60
N LEU A 53 -15.78 -14.56 -3.55
CA LEU A 53 -15.85 -15.67 -2.62
C LEU A 53 -14.61 -15.71 -1.72
N LEU A 54 -14.80 -16.12 -0.47
CA LEU A 54 -13.74 -16.47 0.46
C LEU A 54 -13.14 -17.84 0.09
N PRO A 55 -11.95 -18.21 0.60
CA PRO A 55 -11.33 -19.50 0.30
C PRO A 55 -12.19 -20.72 0.64
N ASN A 56 -13.11 -20.58 1.59
CA ASN A 56 -14.07 -21.61 1.99
C ASN A 56 -15.34 -21.66 1.10
N GLY A 57 -15.41 -20.88 0.02
CA GLY A 57 -16.53 -20.83 -0.92
C GLY A 57 -17.69 -19.92 -0.52
N GLN A 58 -17.68 -19.31 0.68
CA GLN A 58 -18.73 -18.39 1.10
C GLN A 58 -18.62 -17.03 0.39
N ALA A 59 -19.74 -16.31 0.26
CA ALA A 59 -19.73 -14.94 -0.25
C ALA A 59 -18.86 -14.04 0.64
N ASN A 60 -17.94 -13.29 0.02
CA ASN A 60 -17.09 -12.36 0.74
C ASN A 60 -17.91 -11.12 1.14
N PRO A 61 -18.17 -10.91 2.45
CA PRO A 61 -19.02 -9.82 2.89
C PRO A 61 -18.37 -8.45 2.71
N TYR A 62 -17.07 -8.39 2.43
CA TYR A 62 -16.31 -7.16 2.17
C TYR A 62 -16.04 -6.93 0.69
N TYR A 63 -16.54 -7.81 -0.18
CA TYR A 63 -16.41 -7.62 -1.63
C TYR A 63 -16.93 -6.24 -2.04
N GLY A 64 -16.19 -5.60 -2.93
CA GLY A 64 -16.54 -4.30 -3.49
C GLY A 64 -16.23 -3.10 -2.58
N LEU A 65 -15.62 -3.30 -1.40
CA LEU A 65 -15.07 -2.16 -0.66
C LEU A 65 -13.85 -1.63 -1.38
N ARG A 66 -13.78 -0.29 -1.49
CA ARG A 66 -12.64 0.41 -2.06
C ARG A 66 -11.91 1.07 -0.91
N VAL A 67 -10.59 0.96 -0.94
CA VAL A 67 -9.73 1.39 0.16
C VAL A 67 -8.55 2.15 -0.40
N ASP A 68 -8.16 3.24 0.26
CA ASP A 68 -6.84 3.84 0.09
C ASP A 68 -5.77 3.16 0.97
N CYS A 69 -4.63 3.81 1.17
CA CYS A 69 -3.53 3.27 1.99
C CYS A 69 -3.82 3.23 3.50
N ALA A 70 -4.60 4.17 4.04
CA ALA A 70 -4.97 4.22 5.45
C ALA A 70 -6.20 3.35 5.70
N ASP A 71 -7.18 3.38 4.79
CA ASP A 71 -8.36 2.52 4.81
C ASP A 71 -7.98 1.05 4.87
N ALA A 72 -6.98 0.63 4.09
CA ALA A 72 -6.48 -0.75 4.12
C ALA A 72 -5.96 -1.12 5.53
N VAL A 73 -5.21 -0.22 6.18
CA VAL A 73 -4.67 -0.43 7.53
C VAL A 73 -5.79 -0.55 8.56
N TYR A 74 -6.72 0.41 8.60
CA TYR A 74 -7.83 0.39 9.55
C TYR A 74 -8.78 -0.79 9.29
N SER A 75 -9.10 -1.09 8.02
CA SER A 75 -9.96 -2.22 7.65
C SER A 75 -9.38 -3.55 8.09
N MET A 76 -8.07 -3.77 7.90
CA MET A 76 -7.38 -4.98 8.33
C MET A 76 -7.61 -5.27 9.82
N ARG A 77 -7.50 -4.26 10.68
CA ARG A 77 -7.70 -4.40 12.13
C ARG A 77 -9.17 -4.52 12.51
N LEU A 78 -10.04 -3.71 11.89
CA LEU A 78 -11.48 -3.68 12.17
C LEU A 78 -12.16 -4.99 11.77
N ILE A 79 -11.85 -5.51 10.58
CA ILE A 79 -12.43 -6.75 10.07
C ILE A 79 -12.07 -7.93 10.97
N PHE A 80 -10.80 -8.08 11.33
CA PHE A 80 -10.39 -9.11 12.28
C PHE A 80 -11.10 -8.94 13.63
N ALA A 81 -11.22 -7.70 14.13
CA ALA A 81 -11.90 -7.45 15.38
C ALA A 81 -13.38 -7.88 15.33
N TYR A 82 -14.08 -7.60 14.23
CA TYR A 82 -15.46 -8.02 14.03
C TYR A 82 -15.60 -9.55 13.91
N GLU A 83 -14.79 -10.19 13.08
CA GLU A 83 -14.82 -11.65 12.86
C GLU A 83 -14.59 -12.45 14.14
N HIS A 84 -13.82 -11.89 15.07
CA HIS A 84 -13.51 -12.50 16.36
C HIS A 84 -14.20 -11.83 17.55
N ARG A 85 -15.20 -10.96 17.33
CA ARG A 85 -15.99 -10.29 18.38
C ARG A 85 -15.15 -9.57 19.43
N LEU A 86 -14.05 -8.95 18.99
CA LEU A 86 -13.17 -8.09 19.78
C LEU A 86 -13.66 -6.63 19.72
N PRO A 87 -13.35 -5.80 20.72
CA PRO A 87 -13.62 -4.37 20.62
C PRO A 87 -12.71 -3.71 19.58
N PHE A 88 -13.25 -2.74 18.85
CA PHE A 88 -12.49 -1.85 17.98
C PHE A 88 -12.69 -0.41 18.46
N VAL A 89 -11.57 0.27 18.74
CA VAL A 89 -11.56 1.65 19.25
C VAL A 89 -10.37 2.38 18.65
N ILE A 90 -10.63 3.55 18.08
CA ILE A 90 -9.62 4.47 17.56
C ILE A 90 -9.93 5.88 18.05
N LYS A 91 -8.94 6.78 17.99
CA LYS A 91 -9.17 8.20 18.22
C LYS A 91 -10.04 8.78 17.11
N ASP A 92 -10.96 9.65 17.48
CA ASP A 92 -11.66 10.48 16.50
C ASP A 92 -10.76 11.67 16.12
N PRO A 93 -10.29 11.77 14.86
CA PRO A 93 -9.48 12.89 14.42
C PRO A 93 -10.28 14.19 14.24
N THR A 94 -11.62 14.14 14.23
CA THR A 94 -12.48 15.32 14.01
C THR A 94 -12.81 16.06 15.31
N TYR A 95 -12.80 15.37 16.45
CA TYR A 95 -13.08 15.96 17.76
C TYR A 95 -12.03 15.56 18.78
N SER A 96 -11.38 16.55 19.40
CA SER A 96 -10.39 16.30 20.45
C SER A 96 -11.02 15.52 21.59
N SER A 97 -10.40 14.42 22.01
CA SER A 97 -10.81 13.48 23.09
C SER A 97 -11.94 12.48 22.77
N SER A 98 -12.58 12.57 21.61
CA SER A 98 -13.59 11.61 21.17
C SER A 98 -12.99 10.31 20.63
N ARG A 99 -13.80 9.25 20.58
CA ARG A 99 -13.42 7.93 20.08
C ARG A 99 -14.44 7.41 19.09
N ILE A 100 -13.94 6.75 18.05
CA ILE A 100 -14.75 5.97 17.12
C ILE A 100 -14.64 4.51 17.57
N SER A 101 -15.79 3.85 17.77
CA SER A 101 -15.78 2.46 18.26
C SER A 101 -16.94 1.63 17.72
N ASN A 102 -16.78 0.30 17.81
CA ASN A 102 -17.83 -0.65 17.43
C ASN A 102 -19.12 -0.53 18.27
N LYS A 103 -19.11 0.24 19.36
CA LYS A 103 -20.27 0.49 20.22
C LYS A 103 -21.21 1.59 19.71
N MET A 104 -20.86 2.27 18.62
CA MET A 104 -21.73 3.28 18.00
C MET A 104 -23.04 2.66 17.52
N SER A 105 -24.14 3.38 17.73
CA SER A 105 -25.51 2.95 17.36
C SER A 105 -26.06 3.61 16.10
N ARG A 106 -25.22 4.33 15.34
CA ARG A 106 -25.61 5.12 14.14
C ARG A 106 -26.36 4.31 13.08
N TRP A 107 -26.13 3.00 13.03
CA TRP A 107 -26.70 2.09 12.04
C TRP A 107 -27.57 0.99 12.67
N ASP A 108 -28.08 1.19 13.88
CA ASP A 108 -28.84 0.18 14.65
C ASP A 108 -30.00 -0.47 13.88
N ARG A 109 -30.59 0.23 12.90
CA ARG A 109 -31.67 -0.23 12.02
C ARG A 109 -31.24 -1.25 10.94
N LEU A 110 -29.95 -1.41 10.68
CA LEU A 110 -29.44 -2.32 9.64
C LEU A 110 -29.13 -3.71 10.22
N ARG A 111 -29.06 -4.74 9.36
CA ARG A 111 -28.54 -6.05 9.77
C ARG A 111 -27.07 -5.89 10.14
N GLU A 112 -26.57 -6.75 11.03
CA GLU A 112 -25.24 -6.58 11.61
C GLU A 112 -24.12 -6.41 10.57
N ILE A 113 -24.10 -7.23 9.51
CA ILE A 113 -23.06 -7.10 8.49
C ILE A 113 -23.16 -5.78 7.70
N GLU A 114 -24.37 -5.24 7.52
CA GLU A 114 -24.60 -3.94 6.89
C GLU A 114 -24.15 -2.80 7.83
N ARG A 115 -24.31 -2.96 9.15
CA ARG A 115 -23.72 -2.04 10.15
C ARG A 115 -22.21 -2.02 10.08
N VAL A 116 -21.57 -3.19 10.00
CA VAL A 116 -20.11 -3.31 9.91
C VAL A 116 -19.58 -2.66 8.64
N ARG A 117 -20.23 -2.89 7.50
CA ARG A 117 -19.86 -2.23 6.24
C ARG A 117 -20.03 -0.71 6.33
N SER A 118 -21.12 -0.23 6.92
CA SER A 118 -21.34 1.20 7.10
C SER A 118 -20.34 1.83 8.09
N PHE A 119 -19.94 1.08 9.11
CA PHE A 119 -18.90 1.50 10.05
C PHE A 119 -17.51 1.55 9.41
N LEU A 120 -17.16 0.57 8.56
CA LEU A 120 -15.94 0.61 7.75
C LEU A 120 -15.88 1.87 6.89
N LEU A 121 -16.94 2.16 6.13
CA LEU A 121 -17.01 3.36 5.29
C LEU A 121 -16.92 4.65 6.12
N TYR A 122 -17.53 4.69 7.30
CA TYR A 122 -17.38 5.83 8.20
C TYR A 122 -15.94 6.01 8.69
N VAL A 123 -15.23 4.92 9.00
CA VAL A 123 -13.81 4.99 9.33
C VAL A 123 -13.00 5.49 8.13
N HIS A 124 -13.30 5.05 6.91
CA HIS A 124 -12.63 5.52 5.69
C HIS A 124 -12.82 7.03 5.48
N GLU A 125 -14.04 7.54 5.65
CA GLU A 125 -14.34 8.97 5.51
C GLU A 125 -13.74 9.85 6.60
N THR A 126 -13.44 9.27 7.76
CA THR A 126 -13.02 10.03 8.94
C THR A 126 -11.51 9.98 9.18
N THR A 127 -10.84 8.90 8.76
CA THR A 127 -9.42 8.66 9.05
C THR A 127 -8.53 8.88 7.84
N SER A 128 -7.22 9.01 8.09
CA SER A 128 -6.21 9.09 7.05
C SER A 128 -4.86 8.64 7.59
N THR A 129 -3.82 8.65 6.77
CA THR A 129 -2.45 8.41 7.25
C THR A 129 -2.04 9.39 8.35
N ARG A 130 -2.62 10.60 8.39
CA ARG A 130 -2.37 11.59 9.46
C ARG A 130 -2.96 11.16 10.82
N SER A 131 -4.00 10.32 10.81
CA SER A 131 -4.64 9.80 12.02
C SER A 131 -3.86 8.64 12.64
N LEU A 132 -3.16 7.84 11.81
CA LEU A 132 -2.45 6.64 12.24
C LEU A 132 -1.53 6.84 13.46
N PRO A 133 -0.73 7.92 13.57
CA PRO A 133 0.15 8.12 14.73
C PRO A 133 -0.60 8.24 16.06
N GLY A 134 -1.89 8.62 16.05
CA GLY A 134 -2.72 8.68 17.25
C GLY A 134 -3.11 7.30 17.80
N ASP A 135 -3.25 6.32 16.91
CA ASP A 135 -3.71 4.95 17.19
C ASP A 135 -2.58 3.93 17.22
N THR A 136 -1.38 4.32 16.83
CA THR A 136 -0.21 3.43 16.68
C THR A 136 1.03 4.04 17.33
N TYR A 137 2.03 3.22 17.64
CA TYR A 137 3.29 3.66 18.25
C TYR A 137 4.49 3.06 17.52
N PRO A 138 5.65 3.77 17.48
CA PRO A 138 6.86 3.26 16.85
C PRO A 138 7.45 2.10 17.66
N VAL A 139 7.97 1.11 16.96
CA VAL A 139 8.46 -0.14 17.56
C VAL A 139 9.96 -0.34 17.39
N ALA A 140 10.52 -1.26 18.20
CA ALA A 140 11.90 -1.69 18.09
C ALA A 140 12.15 -2.49 16.81
N ILE A 141 13.40 -2.64 16.40
CA ILE A 141 13.75 -3.41 15.20
C ILE A 141 13.93 -4.87 15.59
N SER A 142 12.86 -5.64 15.54
CA SER A 142 12.90 -7.10 15.74
C SER A 142 11.73 -7.79 15.07
N ARG A 143 11.89 -9.08 14.71
CA ARG A 143 10.78 -9.90 14.19
C ARG A 143 9.62 -10.11 15.18
N LYS A 144 9.84 -9.86 16.47
CA LYS A 144 8.77 -9.90 17.49
C LYS A 144 7.78 -8.74 17.32
N THR A 145 8.27 -7.59 16.85
CA THR A 145 7.51 -6.33 16.82
C THR A 145 7.22 -5.86 15.38
N ILE A 146 8.16 -6.03 14.46
CA ILE A 146 7.97 -5.88 13.02
C ILE A 146 7.56 -7.24 12.45
N ARG A 147 6.25 -7.47 12.37
CA ARG A 147 5.64 -8.72 11.94
C ARG A 147 4.31 -8.50 11.23
N SER A 148 3.69 -9.57 10.77
CA SER A 148 2.36 -9.56 10.14
C SER A 148 1.34 -8.78 10.99
N GLY A 149 0.57 -7.92 10.34
CA GLY A 149 -0.38 -7.01 11.01
C GLY A 149 0.24 -5.70 11.51
N GLY A 150 1.57 -5.56 11.43
CA GLY A 150 2.26 -4.30 11.64
C GLY A 150 2.06 -3.31 10.50
N ILE A 151 2.49 -2.07 10.73
CA ILE A 151 2.27 -0.95 9.82
C ILE A 151 3.63 -0.32 9.48
N LEU A 152 3.81 0.09 8.23
CA LEU A 152 4.84 1.03 7.84
C LEU A 152 4.15 2.31 7.36
N ALA A 153 4.47 3.45 7.95
CA ALA A 153 3.88 4.74 7.59
C ALA A 153 4.95 5.72 7.12
N THR A 154 4.56 6.65 6.26
CA THR A 154 5.43 7.78 5.87
C THR A 154 5.19 8.99 6.76
N THR A 155 6.00 10.03 6.56
CA THR A 155 5.72 11.35 7.13
C THR A 155 4.44 11.95 6.54
N ALA A 156 4.00 13.06 7.14
CA ALA A 156 2.93 13.89 6.63
C ALA A 156 3.28 14.63 5.32
N VAL A 157 4.46 14.41 4.72
CA VAL A 157 4.75 14.93 3.37
C VAL A 157 4.18 13.97 2.32
N ASN A 158 4.41 12.66 2.50
CA ASN A 158 4.06 11.64 1.50
C ASN A 158 2.72 10.94 1.71
N HIS A 159 2.10 11.08 2.88
CA HIS A 159 0.74 10.59 3.16
C HIS A 159 0.47 9.13 2.74
N HIS A 160 1.39 8.21 3.03
CA HIS A 160 1.24 6.81 2.63
C HIS A 160 1.46 5.84 3.79
N SER A 161 0.84 4.67 3.67
CA SER A 161 1.00 3.58 4.62
C SER A 161 0.90 2.22 3.95
N TRP A 162 1.52 1.24 4.58
CA TRP A 162 1.48 -0.15 4.17
C TRP A 162 1.10 -1.03 5.34
N THR A 163 0.35 -2.10 5.03
CA THR A 163 0.20 -3.24 5.92
C THR A 163 1.36 -4.21 5.69
N ILE A 164 1.93 -4.73 6.78
CA ILE A 164 2.96 -5.77 6.72
C ILE A 164 2.21 -7.10 6.66
N LYS A 165 2.24 -7.77 5.52
CA LYS A 165 1.71 -9.13 5.38
C LYS A 165 2.65 -10.13 6.06
N GLU A 166 3.95 -9.99 5.83
CA GLU A 166 5.00 -10.73 6.54
C GLU A 166 6.37 -10.07 6.35
N ILE A 167 7.34 -10.48 7.17
CA ILE A 167 8.76 -10.27 6.90
C ILE A 167 9.32 -11.58 6.37
N LEU A 168 9.78 -11.59 5.12
CA LEU A 168 10.36 -12.76 4.48
C LEU A 168 11.59 -13.25 5.25
N PRO A 169 11.97 -14.54 5.13
CA PRO A 169 13.15 -15.09 5.83
C PRO A 169 14.44 -14.29 5.62
N ILE A 170 14.56 -13.62 4.47
CA ILE A 170 15.67 -12.75 4.07
C ILE A 170 15.63 -11.33 4.67
N GLY A 171 14.67 -11.05 5.55
CA GLY A 171 14.51 -9.75 6.20
C GLY A 171 13.84 -8.68 5.35
N VAL A 172 13.29 -9.03 4.19
CA VAL A 172 12.57 -8.11 3.29
C VAL A 172 11.08 -8.11 3.64
N PRO A 173 10.41 -6.95 3.71
CA PRO A 173 8.98 -6.92 3.96
C PRO A 173 8.19 -7.33 2.72
N TYR A 174 7.15 -8.13 2.95
CA TYR A 174 6.04 -8.30 2.01
C TYR A 174 4.92 -7.36 2.45
N LEU A 175 4.70 -6.32 1.66
CA LEU A 175 3.74 -5.25 1.95
C LEU A 175 2.50 -5.40 1.07
N VAL A 176 1.33 -5.22 1.67
CA VAL A 176 0.04 -5.09 0.98
C VAL A 176 -0.51 -3.70 1.29
N TYR A 177 -1.01 -3.01 0.28
CA TYR A 177 -1.39 -1.60 0.40
C TYR A 177 -2.31 -1.19 -0.73
N ASN A 178 -2.89 0.00 -0.65
CA ASN A 178 -3.53 0.60 -1.81
C ASN A 178 -3.09 2.06 -1.95
N SER A 179 -3.64 2.76 -2.93
CA SER A 179 -3.43 4.20 -3.11
C SER A 179 -4.78 4.91 -3.25
N VAL A 180 -4.78 6.24 -3.26
CA VAL A 180 -6.00 7.06 -3.44
C VAL A 180 -6.74 6.73 -4.75
N VAL A 181 -6.04 6.22 -5.77
CA VAL A 181 -6.70 5.69 -6.98
C VAL A 181 -7.53 4.46 -6.68
N GLY A 182 -7.02 3.55 -5.86
CA GLY A 182 -7.71 2.33 -5.49
C GLY A 182 -9.02 2.59 -4.74
N SER A 183 -9.14 3.68 -3.98
CA SER A 183 -10.43 4.06 -3.40
C SER A 183 -11.48 4.49 -4.45
N HIS A 184 -11.05 4.83 -5.68
CA HIS A 184 -11.90 5.35 -6.75
C HIS A 184 -12.11 4.39 -7.93
N SER A 185 -11.15 3.52 -8.25
CA SER A 185 -11.12 2.81 -9.54
C SER A 185 -11.02 1.28 -9.44
N GLY A 186 -10.62 0.70 -8.30
CA GLY A 186 -10.37 -0.75 -8.24
C GLY A 186 -10.39 -1.37 -6.85
N PHE A 187 -11.02 -2.52 -6.72
CA PHE A 187 -11.10 -3.28 -5.46
C PHE A 187 -9.86 -4.13 -5.19
N THR A 188 -8.97 -4.29 -6.19
CA THR A 188 -7.72 -5.03 -6.05
C THR A 188 -6.66 -4.09 -5.51
N MET A 189 -6.14 -4.43 -4.34
CA MET A 189 -5.01 -3.74 -3.72
C MET A 189 -3.71 -4.03 -4.48
N GLN A 190 -2.64 -3.37 -4.03
CA GLN A 190 -1.28 -3.51 -4.52
C GLN A 190 -0.44 -4.28 -3.52
N GLU A 191 0.67 -4.82 -4.01
CA GLU A 191 1.61 -5.56 -3.18
C GLU A 191 3.05 -5.34 -3.63
N ARG A 192 4.01 -5.52 -2.72
CA ARG A 192 5.44 -5.49 -3.05
C ARG A 192 6.27 -6.34 -2.10
N LYS A 193 7.33 -6.96 -2.62
CA LYS A 193 8.33 -7.73 -1.85
C LYS A 193 9.68 -7.03 -1.90
N SER A 194 9.69 -5.75 -1.54
CA SER A 194 10.87 -4.88 -1.51
C SER A 194 10.70 -3.80 -0.45
N TRP A 195 11.83 -3.27 0.00
CA TRP A 195 11.88 -2.12 0.87
C TRP A 195 11.48 -0.84 0.12
N PRO A 196 10.58 0.01 0.66
CA PRO A 196 10.42 1.35 0.13
C PRO A 196 11.69 2.19 0.36
N ASN A 197 11.85 3.24 -0.45
CA ASN A 197 12.94 4.19 -0.33
C ASN A 197 12.86 4.93 1.02
N ALA A 198 13.91 4.80 1.84
CA ALA A 198 13.94 5.38 3.17
C ALA A 198 13.84 6.92 3.15
N ASN A 199 14.45 7.59 2.17
CA ASN A 199 14.36 9.05 2.06
C ASN A 199 12.92 9.49 1.79
N TRP A 200 12.18 8.73 0.98
CA TRP A 200 10.77 8.97 0.72
C TRP A 200 9.90 8.67 1.96
N VAL A 201 10.15 7.56 2.66
CA VAL A 201 9.41 7.23 3.89
C VAL A 201 9.54 8.32 4.95
N PHE A 202 10.73 8.90 5.09
CA PHE A 202 11.08 9.86 6.14
C PHE A 202 11.21 11.32 5.64
N GLU A 203 10.65 11.63 4.47
CA GLU A 203 10.82 12.93 3.83
C GLU A 203 10.41 14.10 4.73
N GLY A 204 11.26 15.12 4.80
CA GLY A 204 11.07 16.34 5.58
C GLY A 204 11.26 16.19 7.09
N ASN A 205 11.04 15.00 7.67
CA ASN A 205 11.16 14.79 9.11
C ASN A 205 11.51 13.34 9.47
N TYR A 206 12.81 13.07 9.68
CA TYR A 206 13.29 11.78 10.17
C TYR A 206 13.39 11.76 11.71
N SER A 207 12.25 11.68 12.39
CA SER A 207 12.19 11.56 13.85
C SER A 207 11.00 10.74 14.32
N SER A 208 11.00 10.32 15.59
CA SER A 208 9.88 9.60 16.20
C SER A 208 8.58 10.41 16.29
N ALA A 209 8.66 11.73 16.21
CA ALA A 209 7.51 12.64 16.19
C ALA A 209 6.84 12.74 14.81
N SER A 210 7.51 12.31 13.73
CA SER A 210 7.02 12.44 12.35
C SER A 210 5.76 11.62 12.04
N GLY A 211 5.46 10.61 12.87
CA GLY A 211 4.43 9.61 12.58
C GLY A 211 4.87 8.50 11.62
N ALA A 212 6.07 8.60 11.03
CA ALA A 212 6.59 7.63 10.07
C ALA A 212 7.22 6.38 10.73
N GLY A 213 7.69 5.46 9.89
CA GLY A 213 8.42 4.27 10.28
C GLY A 213 7.53 3.06 10.58
N PHE A 214 8.11 2.03 11.17
CA PHE A 214 7.41 0.83 11.61
C PHE A 214 6.61 1.09 12.88
N ARG A 215 5.35 0.66 12.88
CA ARG A 215 4.39 0.94 13.95
C ARG A 215 3.55 -0.29 14.28
N ALA A 216 3.11 -0.34 15.53
CA ALA A 216 2.11 -1.29 16.01
C ALA A 216 0.89 -0.56 16.56
N TRP A 217 -0.26 -1.23 16.55
CA TRP A 217 -1.50 -0.75 17.16
C TRP A 217 -1.32 -0.54 18.66
N ARG A 218 -1.77 0.61 19.16
CA ARG A 218 -1.80 0.87 20.59
C ARG A 218 -2.88 0.00 21.25
N PRO A 219 -2.60 -0.60 22.42
CA PRO A 219 -3.66 -1.19 23.22
C PRO A 219 -4.73 -0.14 23.54
N ILE A 220 -6.01 -0.54 23.54
CA ILE A 220 -7.15 0.37 23.77
C ILE A 220 -6.98 1.15 25.08
N ALA A 221 -6.51 0.49 26.15
CA ALA A 221 -6.24 1.09 27.45
C ALA A 221 -5.15 2.19 27.41
N SER A 222 -4.31 2.21 26.39
CA SER A 222 -3.22 3.17 26.23
C SER A 222 -3.57 4.33 25.31
N LEU A 223 -4.71 4.35 24.60
CA LEU A 223 -5.02 5.38 23.60
C LEU A 223 -4.95 6.83 24.14
N ASN A 224 -5.33 7.03 25.41
CA ASN A 224 -5.31 8.36 26.05
C ASN A 224 -3.97 8.72 26.70
N ARG A 225 -3.02 7.79 26.78
CA ARG A 225 -1.70 8.06 27.36
C ARG A 225 -0.80 8.74 26.33
N PRO A 226 0.28 9.39 26.75
CA PRO A 226 1.36 9.72 25.83
C PRO A 226 1.91 8.49 25.11
N VAL A 227 2.39 8.67 23.87
CA VAL A 227 2.84 7.53 23.04
C VAL A 227 4.08 6.84 23.61
N TRP A 228 4.95 7.57 24.30
CA TRP A 228 6.18 7.05 24.92
C TRP A 228 5.92 6.18 26.16
N GLU A 229 4.71 6.23 26.73
CA GLU A 229 4.30 5.36 27.84
C GLU A 229 3.67 4.04 27.37
N VAL A 230 3.47 3.87 26.06
CA VAL A 230 2.88 2.65 25.52
C VAL A 230 3.90 1.50 25.65
N PRO A 231 3.54 0.36 26.26
CA PRO A 231 4.44 -0.78 26.32
C PRO A 231 4.92 -1.21 24.93
N GLY A 232 6.24 -1.36 24.78
CA GLY A 232 6.87 -1.70 23.50
C GLY A 232 7.27 -0.48 22.64
N TYR A 233 6.98 0.75 23.07
CA TYR A 233 7.47 1.97 22.43
C TYR A 233 8.99 1.94 22.28
N SER A 234 9.46 2.28 21.07
CA SER A 234 10.89 2.43 20.82
C SER A 234 11.15 3.41 19.68
N THR A 235 12.22 4.19 19.82
CA THR A 235 12.72 5.12 18.81
C THR A 235 13.96 4.61 18.09
N GLU A 236 14.33 3.35 18.29
CA GLU A 236 15.55 2.74 17.75
C GLU A 236 15.68 2.91 16.23
N GLN A 237 14.57 2.78 15.51
CA GLN A 237 14.52 2.96 14.05
C GLN A 237 14.87 4.35 13.54
N PHE A 238 14.93 5.36 14.41
CA PHE A 238 15.33 6.75 14.10
C PHE A 238 16.80 7.03 14.41
N GLN A 239 17.51 6.08 15.02
CA GLN A 239 18.93 6.20 15.35
C GLN A 239 19.86 5.70 14.22
N ILE A 240 19.28 5.21 13.11
CA ILE A 240 20.01 4.64 11.98
C ILE A 240 20.07 5.68 10.85
N SER A 241 21.25 6.06 10.38
CA SER A 241 21.35 6.97 9.23
C SER A 241 20.52 6.48 8.03
N LEU A 242 19.78 7.37 7.36
CA LEU A 242 18.90 7.01 6.23
C LEU A 242 19.63 6.20 5.14
N GLN A 243 20.90 6.50 4.86
CA GLN A 243 21.68 5.75 3.85
C GLN A 243 21.88 4.27 4.21
N LYS A 244 21.90 3.94 5.52
CA LYS A 244 22.08 2.57 6.03
C LYS A 244 20.78 1.90 6.42
N TRP A 245 19.68 2.65 6.52
CA TRP A 245 18.42 2.21 7.11
C TRP A 245 17.94 0.86 6.57
N THR A 246 17.74 0.76 5.26
CA THR A 246 17.29 -0.47 4.61
C THR A 246 18.22 -1.65 4.87
N LYS A 247 19.54 -1.46 4.69
CA LYS A 247 20.53 -2.53 4.88
C LYS A 247 20.58 -3.01 6.34
N THR A 248 20.56 -2.08 7.29
CA THR A 248 20.57 -2.40 8.73
C THR A 248 19.30 -3.13 9.14
N LEU A 249 18.11 -2.66 8.72
CA LEU A 249 16.87 -3.32 9.06
C LEU A 249 16.77 -4.71 8.44
N GLN A 250 17.09 -4.84 7.14
CA GLN A 250 17.08 -6.14 6.47
C GLN A 250 18.01 -7.13 7.19
N SER A 251 19.23 -6.71 7.53
CA SER A 251 20.18 -7.55 8.25
C SER A 251 19.67 -8.01 9.62
N ARG A 252 19.05 -7.12 10.39
CA ARG A 252 18.53 -7.46 11.74
C ARG A 252 17.25 -8.29 11.69
N LEU A 253 16.50 -8.18 10.59
CA LEU A 253 15.27 -8.92 10.38
C LEU A 253 15.48 -10.20 9.56
N ALA A 254 16.67 -10.48 9.03
CA ALA A 254 16.97 -11.69 8.29
C ALA A 254 17.26 -12.87 9.22
N THR A 255 16.74 -14.04 8.87
CA THR A 255 17.12 -15.34 9.45
C THR A 255 17.76 -16.26 8.43
N GLN A 256 17.78 -15.85 7.17
CA GLN A 256 18.39 -16.56 6.05
C GLN A 256 19.07 -15.53 5.14
N GLN A 257 20.15 -15.95 4.49
CA GLN A 257 20.72 -15.17 3.40
C GLN A 257 19.91 -15.40 2.13
N GLU A 258 19.83 -14.38 1.28
CA GLU A 258 19.24 -14.49 -0.05
C GLU A 258 20.36 -14.81 -1.05
N GLY A 259 20.16 -15.84 -1.88
CA GLY A 259 21.07 -16.11 -2.99
C GLY A 259 20.87 -15.13 -4.14
N ASP A 260 21.88 -15.03 -5.02
CA ASP A 260 21.86 -14.07 -6.13
C ASP A 260 20.72 -14.33 -7.12
N THR A 261 20.48 -15.60 -7.44
CA THR A 261 19.41 -16.02 -8.34
C THR A 261 18.04 -15.64 -7.77
N GLU A 262 17.78 -15.93 -6.49
CA GLU A 262 16.52 -15.59 -5.81
C GLU A 262 16.32 -14.07 -5.70
N MET A 263 17.38 -13.34 -5.36
CA MET A 263 17.35 -11.88 -5.26
C MET A 263 17.00 -11.24 -6.61
N VAL A 264 17.66 -11.66 -7.69
CA VAL A 264 17.39 -11.16 -9.05
C VAL A 264 15.94 -11.44 -9.43
N SER A 265 15.46 -12.67 -9.27
CA SER A 265 14.08 -13.03 -9.59
C SER A 265 13.08 -12.17 -8.82
N ARG A 266 13.27 -11.99 -7.51
CA ARG A 266 12.40 -11.14 -6.68
C ARG A 266 12.41 -9.68 -7.12
N LEU A 267 13.59 -9.11 -7.41
CA LEU A 267 13.70 -7.71 -7.83
C LEU A 267 13.08 -7.48 -9.21
N VAL A 268 13.28 -8.41 -10.15
CA VAL A 268 12.62 -8.42 -11.45
C VAL A 268 11.10 -8.50 -11.30
N ASP A 269 10.60 -9.42 -10.46
CA ASP A 269 9.17 -9.58 -10.20
C ASP A 269 8.56 -8.29 -9.63
N ASN A 270 9.24 -7.63 -8.69
CA ASN A 270 8.77 -6.36 -8.12
C ASN A 270 8.63 -5.27 -9.18
N VAL A 271 9.64 -5.09 -10.05
CA VAL A 271 9.56 -4.14 -11.16
C VAL A 271 8.41 -4.52 -12.10
N CYS A 272 8.24 -5.81 -12.39
CA CYS A 272 7.17 -6.29 -13.26
C CYS A 272 5.77 -6.02 -12.69
N VAL A 273 5.58 -6.21 -11.38
CA VAL A 273 4.33 -5.87 -10.70
C VAL A 273 4.03 -4.38 -10.86
N GLY A 274 4.99 -3.51 -10.56
CA GLY A 274 4.81 -2.05 -10.72
C GLY A 274 4.52 -1.65 -12.18
N PHE A 275 5.21 -2.27 -13.13
CA PHE A 275 5.00 -2.04 -14.55
C PHE A 275 3.61 -2.48 -15.03
N LYS A 276 3.12 -3.63 -14.57
CA LYS A 276 1.75 -4.11 -14.84
C LYS A 276 0.69 -3.23 -14.17
N ASP A 277 0.90 -2.84 -12.91
CA ASP A 277 -0.02 -1.96 -12.19
C ASP A 277 -0.13 -0.59 -12.89
N ARG A 278 0.95 -0.10 -13.53
CA ARG A 278 0.95 1.10 -14.38
C ARG A 278 -0.02 1.04 -15.54
N VAL A 279 -0.15 -0.13 -16.17
CA VAL A 279 -1.15 -0.33 -17.22
C VAL A 279 -2.55 -0.03 -16.68
N SER A 280 -2.88 -0.52 -15.49
CA SER A 280 -4.20 -0.29 -14.87
C SER A 280 -4.44 1.19 -14.61
N TYR A 281 -3.60 1.85 -13.82
CA TYR A 281 -3.89 3.22 -13.39
C TYR A 281 -3.79 4.25 -14.52
N VAL A 282 -2.96 4.02 -15.55
CA VAL A 282 -2.96 4.87 -16.75
C VAL A 282 -4.24 4.67 -17.55
N ASN A 283 -4.70 3.43 -17.73
CA ASN A 283 -5.95 3.16 -18.46
C ASN A 283 -7.17 3.72 -17.74
N GLU A 284 -7.19 3.70 -16.41
CA GLU A 284 -8.22 4.34 -15.60
C GLU A 284 -8.26 5.86 -15.82
N ALA A 285 -7.10 6.53 -15.77
CA ALA A 285 -6.98 7.96 -16.06
C ALA A 285 -7.46 8.30 -17.48
N LEU A 286 -7.08 7.49 -18.48
CA LEU A 286 -7.54 7.65 -19.86
C LEU A 286 -9.05 7.41 -20.00
N SER A 287 -9.61 6.47 -19.24
CA SER A 287 -11.05 6.22 -19.23
C SER A 287 -11.82 7.38 -18.63
N TYR A 288 -11.34 7.94 -17.51
CA TYR A 288 -11.90 9.14 -16.92
C TYR A 288 -11.88 10.30 -17.93
N LYS A 289 -10.75 10.52 -18.63
CA LYS A 289 -10.65 11.57 -19.65
C LYS A 289 -11.57 11.40 -20.85
N ARG A 290 -11.87 10.17 -21.26
CA ARG A 290 -12.87 9.93 -22.31
C ARG A 290 -14.27 10.36 -21.86
N GLN A 291 -14.59 10.19 -20.58
CA GLN A 291 -15.88 10.59 -20.01
C GLN A 291 -15.92 12.10 -19.68
N TYR A 292 -14.79 12.68 -19.30
CA TYR A 292 -14.64 14.08 -18.90
C TYR A 292 -13.46 14.73 -19.66
N PRO A 293 -13.69 15.23 -20.89
CA PRO A 293 -12.62 15.73 -21.76
C PRO A 293 -11.97 17.04 -21.32
N SER A 294 -12.57 17.79 -20.39
CA SER A 294 -12.01 19.03 -19.85
C SER A 294 -10.78 18.77 -18.98
N CYS A 295 -10.03 19.82 -18.66
CA CYS A 295 -8.94 19.72 -17.68
C CYS A 295 -9.45 19.13 -16.36
N MET A 296 -8.66 18.23 -15.76
CA MET A 296 -8.99 17.66 -14.46
C MET A 296 -8.97 18.74 -13.38
N SER A 297 -9.87 18.64 -12.40
CA SER A 297 -9.76 19.38 -11.15
C SER A 297 -8.56 18.87 -10.33
N TYR A 298 -8.23 19.56 -9.24
CA TYR A 298 -7.17 19.11 -8.32
C TYR A 298 -7.43 17.71 -7.80
N GLU A 299 -8.67 17.43 -7.39
CA GLU A 299 -9.08 16.14 -6.81
C GLU A 299 -8.92 15.01 -7.84
N ALA A 300 -9.39 15.23 -9.07
CA ALA A 300 -9.22 14.25 -10.14
C ALA A 300 -7.75 14.07 -10.53
N PHE A 301 -6.94 15.15 -10.50
CA PHE A 301 -5.52 15.07 -10.78
C PHE A 301 -4.76 14.29 -9.69
N ASP A 302 -5.04 14.57 -8.42
CA ASP A 302 -4.43 13.88 -7.28
C ASP A 302 -4.70 12.38 -7.33
N ILE A 303 -5.91 12.00 -7.73
CA ILE A 303 -6.27 10.62 -8.04
C ILE A 303 -5.41 10.13 -9.24
N TYR A 304 -5.63 10.64 -10.44
CA TYR A 304 -5.19 9.97 -11.67
C TYR A 304 -3.72 10.20 -12.09
N SER A 305 -3.01 11.13 -11.43
CA SER A 305 -1.59 11.37 -11.69
C SER A 305 -0.72 10.17 -11.28
N SER A 306 0.51 10.07 -11.79
CA SER A 306 1.41 8.94 -11.46
C SER A 306 2.82 9.27 -10.93
N PRO A 307 3.12 10.46 -10.37
CA PRO A 307 4.51 10.82 -10.03
C PRO A 307 5.14 9.84 -9.01
N SER A 308 4.50 9.62 -7.86
CA SER A 308 5.00 8.71 -6.82
C SER A 308 4.99 7.22 -7.22
N ARG A 309 4.15 6.85 -8.19
CA ARG A 309 4.07 5.49 -8.74
C ARG A 309 5.20 5.24 -9.73
N ASP A 310 5.46 6.21 -10.61
CA ASP A 310 6.55 6.16 -11.58
C ASP A 310 7.92 6.22 -10.86
N GLU A 311 8.06 7.06 -9.83
CA GLU A 311 9.23 7.11 -8.96
C GLU A 311 9.53 5.78 -8.28
N ARG A 312 8.49 5.10 -7.78
CA ARG A 312 8.66 3.79 -7.12
C ARG A 312 9.20 2.73 -8.08
N ILE A 313 8.69 2.68 -9.31
CA ILE A 313 9.17 1.73 -10.32
C ILE A 313 10.62 2.07 -10.71
N PHE A 314 10.94 3.37 -10.79
CA PHE A 314 12.31 3.84 -11.00
C PHE A 314 13.25 3.38 -9.88
N ASP A 315 12.86 3.54 -8.62
CA ASP A 315 13.64 3.11 -7.46
C ASP A 315 13.86 1.58 -7.46
N ASP A 316 12.83 0.79 -7.80
CA ASP A 316 12.95 -0.66 -7.90
C ASP A 316 13.90 -1.06 -9.06
N LEU A 317 13.87 -0.34 -10.21
CA LEU A 317 14.83 -0.53 -11.32
C LEU A 317 16.26 -0.14 -10.92
N MET A 318 16.43 0.93 -10.17
CA MET A 318 17.73 1.37 -9.66
C MET A 318 18.30 0.38 -8.63
N LEU A 319 17.45 -0.19 -7.77
CA LEU A 319 17.84 -1.27 -6.87
C LEU A 319 18.28 -2.52 -7.66
N LEU A 320 17.50 -2.96 -8.65
CA LEU A 320 17.86 -4.08 -9.52
C LEU A 320 19.19 -3.84 -10.24
N ARG A 321 19.39 -2.65 -10.81
CA ARG A 321 20.64 -2.25 -11.47
C ARG A 321 21.84 -2.36 -10.52
N ARG A 322 21.73 -1.77 -9.32
CA ARG A 322 22.80 -1.78 -8.34
C ARG A 322 23.14 -3.21 -7.90
N SER A 323 22.13 -4.01 -7.56
CA SER A 323 22.32 -5.40 -7.16
C SER A 323 22.99 -6.22 -8.26
N TYR A 324 22.57 -6.05 -9.52
CA TYR A 324 23.22 -6.72 -10.65
C TYR A 324 24.69 -6.31 -10.79
N LYS A 325 24.99 -5.01 -10.71
CA LYS A 325 26.37 -4.50 -10.77
C LYS A 325 27.24 -5.06 -9.63
N GLU A 326 26.71 -5.12 -8.41
CA GLU A 326 27.41 -5.69 -7.26
C GLU A 326 27.69 -7.19 -7.43
N ILE A 327 26.75 -7.95 -7.98
CA ILE A 327 26.95 -9.37 -8.33
C ILE A 327 28.08 -9.51 -9.35
N LEU A 328 28.05 -8.75 -10.45
CA LEU A 328 29.11 -8.77 -11.47
C LEU A 328 30.49 -8.44 -10.87
N GLN A 329 30.57 -7.46 -9.98
CA GLN A 329 31.82 -7.09 -9.32
C GLN A 329 32.31 -8.16 -8.33
N ARG A 330 31.40 -8.83 -7.62
CA ARG A 330 31.75 -9.83 -6.61
C ARG A 330 32.15 -11.18 -7.21
N ASN A 331 31.42 -11.66 -8.22
CA ASN A 331 31.61 -13.02 -8.73
C ASN A 331 31.52 -13.13 -10.26
N SER A 332 31.51 -12.02 -11.00
CA SER A 332 31.31 -11.99 -12.47
C SER A 332 29.98 -12.59 -12.91
N GLY A 333 28.95 -12.54 -12.05
CA GLY A 333 27.65 -13.15 -12.32
C GLY A 333 27.65 -14.68 -12.31
N ARG A 334 28.68 -15.33 -11.78
CA ARG A 334 28.79 -16.81 -11.78
C ARG A 334 27.57 -17.50 -11.17
N ASP A 335 26.96 -16.89 -10.15
CA ASP A 335 25.83 -17.45 -9.41
C ASP A 335 24.46 -17.19 -10.07
N LEU A 336 24.44 -16.47 -11.19
CA LEU A 336 23.23 -16.22 -12.00
C LEU A 336 23.05 -17.28 -13.09
N THR A 337 21.80 -17.63 -13.38
CA THR A 337 21.47 -18.50 -14.50
C THR A 337 21.80 -17.83 -15.85
N SER A 338 21.99 -18.62 -16.92
CA SER A 338 22.21 -18.08 -18.27
C SER A 338 21.06 -17.18 -18.72
N GLU A 339 19.82 -17.61 -18.47
CA GLU A 339 18.61 -16.83 -18.76
C GLU A 339 18.63 -15.47 -18.03
N GLN A 340 18.92 -15.45 -16.72
CA GLN A 340 18.98 -14.22 -15.96
C GLN A 340 20.07 -13.27 -16.49
N LYS A 341 21.22 -13.80 -16.92
CA LYS A 341 22.30 -12.98 -17.51
C LYS A 341 21.83 -12.32 -18.80
N GLU A 342 21.17 -13.06 -19.69
CA GLU A 342 20.67 -12.55 -20.96
C GLU A 342 19.56 -11.51 -20.76
N GLN A 343 18.61 -11.79 -19.86
CA GLN A 343 17.55 -10.87 -19.47
C GLN A 343 18.11 -9.57 -18.87
N LEU A 344 19.06 -9.67 -17.93
CA LEU A 344 19.68 -8.51 -17.30
C LEU A 344 20.58 -7.73 -18.27
N ALA A 345 21.27 -8.39 -19.19
CA ALA A 345 22.04 -7.73 -20.24
C ALA A 345 21.13 -6.97 -21.20
N LYS A 346 19.93 -7.49 -21.49
CA LYS A 346 18.93 -6.75 -22.27
C LYS A 346 18.40 -5.53 -21.52
N ILE A 347 18.10 -5.67 -20.23
CA ILE A 347 17.61 -4.55 -19.41
C ILE A 347 18.73 -3.51 -19.21
N PHE A 348 19.97 -3.91 -18.93
CA PHE A 348 21.10 -3.04 -18.59
C PHE A 348 22.33 -3.29 -19.48
N PRO A 349 22.25 -2.99 -20.80
CA PRO A 349 23.29 -3.35 -21.77
C PRO A 349 24.63 -2.63 -21.54
N TYR A 350 24.62 -1.51 -20.80
CA TYR A 350 25.81 -0.74 -20.46
C TYR A 350 25.97 -0.61 -18.94
N ILE A 351 25.83 -1.72 -18.22
CA ILE A 351 25.85 -1.80 -16.74
C ILE A 351 27.05 -1.11 -16.07
N ASN A 352 28.19 -1.07 -16.76
CA ASN A 352 29.40 -0.42 -16.26
C ASN A 352 29.36 1.12 -16.34
N GLN A 353 28.50 1.69 -17.18
CA GLN A 353 28.33 3.13 -17.30
C GLN A 353 27.37 3.69 -16.22
N SER A 354 27.31 5.02 -16.11
CA SER A 354 26.31 5.69 -15.28
C SER A 354 24.89 5.40 -15.82
N PRO A 355 23.86 5.36 -14.97
CA PRO A 355 22.47 5.18 -15.39
C PRO A 355 22.05 6.17 -16.47
N ALA A 356 22.45 7.45 -16.35
CA ALA A 356 22.20 8.50 -17.33
C ALA A 356 22.87 8.21 -18.70
N SER A 357 24.13 7.78 -18.70
CA SER A 357 24.86 7.47 -19.92
C SER A 357 24.28 6.23 -20.63
N GLU A 358 23.97 5.18 -19.86
CA GLU A 358 23.33 3.99 -20.39
C GLU A 358 21.98 4.33 -21.04
N ALA A 359 21.12 5.10 -20.36
CA ALA A 359 19.80 5.43 -20.88
C ALA A 359 19.87 6.20 -22.22
N ARG A 360 20.85 7.09 -22.38
CA ARG A 360 21.08 7.85 -23.62
C ARG A 360 21.61 7.00 -24.76
N GLN A 361 22.45 6.01 -24.47
CA GLN A 361 23.07 5.15 -25.48
C GLN A 361 22.21 3.94 -25.84
N MET A 362 21.32 3.51 -24.95
CA MET A 362 20.46 2.35 -25.15
C MET A 362 19.51 2.61 -26.34
N PRO A 363 19.55 1.79 -27.40
CA PRO A 363 18.63 1.92 -28.52
C PRO A 363 17.20 1.52 -28.10
N ALA A 364 16.21 1.85 -28.94
CA ALA A 364 14.85 1.34 -28.76
C ALA A 364 14.86 -0.20 -28.71
N GLN A 365 14.13 -0.79 -27.75
CA GLN A 365 14.11 -2.24 -27.56
C GLN A 365 12.88 -2.87 -28.21
N ASN A 366 13.09 -4.04 -28.82
CA ASN A 366 12.02 -4.89 -29.35
C ASN A 366 11.76 -6.07 -28.40
N ILE A 367 10.57 -6.66 -28.51
CA ILE A 367 10.24 -7.88 -27.78
C ILE A 367 11.02 -9.05 -28.39
N THR A 368 11.74 -9.81 -27.57
CA THR A 368 12.53 -11.00 -27.96
C THR A 368 12.34 -12.11 -26.93
N GLU A 369 12.94 -13.27 -27.14
CA GLU A 369 13.00 -14.39 -26.18
C GLU A 369 13.55 -13.98 -24.81
N ASN A 370 14.43 -12.98 -24.78
CA ASN A 370 15.04 -12.42 -23.58
C ASN A 370 14.24 -11.26 -22.95
N SER A 371 13.04 -10.96 -23.47
CA SER A 371 12.17 -9.94 -22.89
C SER A 371 11.61 -10.39 -21.55
N VAL A 372 11.73 -9.50 -20.57
CA VAL A 372 11.11 -9.67 -19.26
C VAL A 372 9.89 -8.77 -19.15
N CYS A 373 8.81 -9.31 -18.59
CA CYS A 373 7.58 -8.59 -18.29
C CYS A 373 7.04 -7.79 -19.48
N VAL A 374 6.50 -8.48 -20.48
CA VAL A 374 5.82 -7.85 -21.62
C VAL A 374 4.41 -7.43 -21.19
N VAL A 375 4.04 -6.18 -21.48
CA VAL A 375 2.69 -5.67 -21.22
C VAL A 375 2.08 -5.03 -22.45
N ASN A 376 0.76 -5.15 -22.58
CA ASN A 376 -0.02 -4.41 -23.56
C ASN A 376 -0.45 -3.09 -22.94
N TYR A 377 0.20 -2.01 -23.31
CA TYR A 377 0.07 -0.71 -22.63
C TYR A 377 -0.90 0.25 -23.34
N LEU A 378 -1.14 0.03 -24.63
CA LEU A 378 -2.17 0.68 -25.45
C LEU A 378 -2.72 -0.35 -26.46
N ALA A 379 -3.83 -0.03 -27.12
CA ALA A 379 -4.41 -0.89 -28.15
C ALA A 379 -3.35 -1.26 -29.22
N SER A 380 -3.16 -2.55 -29.44
CA SER A 380 -2.18 -3.12 -30.37
C SER A 380 -0.72 -2.68 -30.15
N ARG A 381 -0.37 -2.25 -28.93
CA ARG A 381 0.99 -1.86 -28.58
C ARG A 381 1.47 -2.57 -27.33
N SER A 382 2.63 -3.19 -27.45
CA SER A 382 3.28 -3.92 -26.37
C SER A 382 4.68 -3.37 -26.17
N MET A 383 5.18 -3.44 -24.94
CA MET A 383 6.60 -3.19 -24.66
C MET A 383 7.05 -4.10 -23.52
N ASP A 384 8.34 -4.37 -23.47
CA ASP A 384 8.96 -5.09 -22.36
C ASP A 384 9.56 -4.14 -21.32
N MET A 385 10.05 -4.70 -20.22
CA MET A 385 10.67 -3.95 -19.14
C MET A 385 11.90 -3.14 -19.60
N ALA A 386 12.66 -3.63 -20.58
CA ALA A 386 13.86 -2.95 -21.06
C ALA A 386 13.51 -1.65 -21.80
N GLU A 387 12.53 -1.70 -22.71
CA GLU A 387 12.00 -0.50 -23.36
C GLU A 387 11.35 0.44 -22.34
N PHE A 388 10.56 -0.09 -21.41
CA PHE A 388 9.95 0.71 -20.36
C PHE A 388 11.00 1.45 -19.52
N LYS A 389 12.03 0.75 -19.03
CA LYS A 389 13.15 1.34 -18.27
C LYS A 389 13.81 2.45 -19.06
N ARG A 390 14.12 2.20 -20.34
CA ARG A 390 14.77 3.19 -21.21
C ARG A 390 13.95 4.49 -21.28
N ARG A 391 12.64 4.37 -21.55
CA ARG A 391 11.76 5.54 -21.62
C ARG A 391 11.64 6.22 -20.24
N LEU A 392 11.46 5.46 -19.16
CA LEU A 392 11.36 6.00 -17.81
C LEU A 392 12.61 6.80 -17.43
N PHE A 393 13.79 6.23 -17.66
CA PHE A 393 15.08 6.83 -17.32
C PHE A 393 15.37 8.08 -18.17
N LEU A 394 14.93 8.11 -19.43
CA LEU A 394 15.06 9.29 -20.26
C LEU A 394 14.06 10.41 -19.93
N GLY A 395 13.18 10.22 -18.93
CA GLY A 395 12.15 11.20 -18.58
C GLY A 395 11.06 11.32 -19.64
N TRP A 396 10.83 10.25 -20.41
CA TRP A 396 9.95 10.26 -21.56
C TRP A 396 8.49 10.03 -21.21
N LEU A 397 8.22 9.43 -20.06
CA LEU A 397 6.87 9.13 -19.60
C LEU A 397 6.29 10.35 -18.90
N SER A 398 5.08 10.74 -19.29
CA SER A 398 4.35 11.74 -18.52
C SER A 398 3.56 11.10 -17.37
N ASN A 399 3.72 11.70 -16.19
CA ASN A 399 2.91 11.44 -15.01
C ASN A 399 1.68 12.35 -14.89
N ASN A 400 1.50 13.31 -15.81
CA ASN A 400 0.35 14.21 -15.84
C ASN A 400 -0.89 13.50 -16.43
N PRO A 401 -2.00 13.39 -15.70
CA PRO A 401 -3.19 12.69 -16.15
C PRO A 401 -4.03 13.45 -17.18
N ASN A 402 -3.71 14.71 -17.46
CA ASN A 402 -4.27 15.44 -18.59
C ASN A 402 -3.72 15.00 -19.95
N GLU A 403 -2.65 14.20 -19.96
CA GLU A 403 -2.00 13.75 -21.19
C GLU A 403 -2.73 12.59 -21.88
N ARG A 404 -2.61 12.54 -23.21
CA ARG A 404 -3.04 11.36 -23.99
C ARG A 404 -2.12 10.16 -23.74
N GLY A 405 -2.62 8.96 -24.04
CA GLY A 405 -1.92 7.71 -23.78
C GLY A 405 -0.51 7.65 -24.39
N GLU A 406 -0.32 8.20 -25.58
CA GLU A 406 0.98 8.21 -26.26
C GLU A 406 2.07 8.98 -25.47
N TYR A 407 1.69 10.05 -24.78
CA TYR A 407 2.58 10.84 -23.92
C TYR A 407 2.76 10.16 -22.54
N ARG A 408 1.70 9.58 -21.97
CA ARG A 408 1.77 8.79 -20.73
C ARG A 408 2.75 7.62 -20.85
N TRP A 409 2.99 7.10 -22.06
CA TRP A 409 3.88 5.97 -22.34
C TRP A 409 5.15 6.34 -23.10
N GLY A 410 5.44 7.64 -23.26
CA GLY A 410 6.65 8.15 -23.88
C GLY A 410 6.86 7.79 -25.34
N VAL A 411 5.78 7.42 -26.05
CA VAL A 411 5.74 7.30 -27.52
C VAL A 411 5.95 8.69 -28.13
N LEU A 412 5.27 9.69 -27.57
CA LEU A 412 5.45 11.10 -27.91
C LEU A 412 6.12 11.83 -26.74
N ARG A 413 6.83 12.92 -27.04
CA ARG A 413 7.46 13.80 -26.06
C ARG A 413 6.47 14.87 -25.63
N GLY A 414 6.18 14.93 -24.34
CA GLY A 414 5.29 15.93 -23.77
C GLY A 414 5.95 17.28 -23.50
N PRO A 415 5.16 18.24 -23.02
CA PRO A 415 3.72 18.12 -22.82
C PRO A 415 2.91 18.25 -24.13
N SER A 416 1.80 17.52 -24.24
CA SER A 416 0.83 17.75 -25.33
C SER A 416 0.19 19.14 -25.23
N ASP A 417 -0.35 19.67 -26.33
CA ASP A 417 -0.98 20.99 -26.35
C ASP A 417 -2.08 21.11 -25.29
N HIS A 418 -2.95 20.09 -25.17
CA HIS A 418 -3.99 20.08 -24.14
C HIS A 418 -3.40 20.14 -22.72
N ALA A 419 -2.37 19.34 -22.43
CA ALA A 419 -1.75 19.31 -21.11
C ALA A 419 -1.02 20.62 -20.76
N ARG A 420 -0.55 21.40 -21.75
CA ARG A 420 0.05 22.73 -21.51
C ARG A 420 -0.95 23.76 -20.99
N TYR A 421 -2.21 23.67 -21.42
CA TYR A 421 -3.28 24.57 -21.00
C TYR A 421 -4.00 24.10 -19.73
N CYS A 422 -3.79 22.86 -19.30
CA CYS A 422 -4.39 22.35 -18.09
C CYS A 422 -3.53 22.62 -16.85
N PRO A 423 -4.14 22.91 -15.70
CA PRO A 423 -3.42 22.96 -14.44
C PRO A 423 -2.70 21.63 -14.15
N SER A 424 -1.51 21.75 -13.53
CA SER A 424 -0.71 20.63 -13.05
C SER A 424 -0.24 20.95 -11.64
N TRP A 425 -0.49 20.04 -10.70
CA TRP A 425 -0.24 20.27 -9.27
C TRP A 425 0.97 19.50 -8.73
N GLY A 426 1.78 18.95 -9.63
CA GLY A 426 3.00 18.24 -9.30
C GLY A 426 3.52 17.46 -10.49
N GLY A 427 4.71 16.91 -10.32
CA GLY A 427 5.31 16.03 -11.29
C GLY A 427 6.56 15.39 -10.72
N TRP A 428 6.96 14.28 -11.31
CA TRP A 428 8.22 13.62 -11.00
C TRP A 428 9.02 13.41 -12.27
N SER A 429 10.34 13.49 -12.16
CA SER A 429 11.26 13.18 -13.25
C SER A 429 12.43 12.38 -12.69
N PRO A 430 12.98 11.44 -13.46
CA PRO A 430 14.10 10.62 -13.02
C PRO A 430 15.32 11.50 -12.68
N SER A 431 15.94 11.25 -11.53
CA SER A 431 17.22 11.83 -11.13
C SER A 431 18.30 10.75 -11.21
N LEU A 432 19.09 10.76 -12.29
CA LEU A 432 20.03 9.69 -12.67
C LEU A 432 21.51 9.99 -12.41
#